data_AF-A0A9W8AJR0-F1
#
_entry.id   AF-A0A9W8AJR0-F1
#
_cell.length_a   1.000
_cell.length_b   1.000
_cell.length_c   1.000
_cell.angle_alpha   90.00
_cell.angle_beta   90.00
_cell.angle_gamma   90.00
#
_symmetry.space_group_name_H-M   'P 1'
#
loop_
_entity.id
_entity.type
_entity.pdbx_description
1 polymer ?
#
loop_
_entity_poly.entity_id
_entity_poly.type
_entity_poly.pdbx_seq_one_letter_code
_entity_poly.pdbx_strand_id
1 'polypeptide(L)'
;MSEPLRETFQVQDADSDSISVADSEGNYKYGSKPRQPWSLGRQAFRYLLYGGLALFILWMVFSITGWNHSSRSVMRLLHLQDPALTSQHCDVAHPGKPLVQYALMIDAGSTGSRIHVYRFNYCKERPELESEIFDHTQPGLSYYTNDPKGAAESLDSLMLTAQRSVPLKLHHCTPIAVKATAGLRLQGEKE
;
A
#
# COMPACT_ATOMS: atom_id res chain seq x y z
N MET A 1 62.41 -39.30 58.37
CA MET A 1 61.04 -39.67 58.81
C MET A 1 60.08 -38.95 57.89
N SER A 2 59.76 -39.43 56.69
CA SER A 2 58.98 -40.61 56.34
C SER A 2 57.61 -40.65 57.04
N GLU A 3 56.58 -40.12 56.38
CA GLU A 3 55.41 -40.90 55.95
C GLU A 3 54.50 -40.05 55.05
N PRO A 4 53.72 -40.68 54.15
CA PRO A 4 53.25 -40.08 52.92
C PRO A 4 51.76 -39.71 52.93
N LEU A 5 51.38 -38.96 51.89
CA LEU A 5 50.03 -38.61 51.44
C LEU A 5 49.00 -39.75 51.61
N ARG A 6 47.88 -39.46 52.28
CA ARG A 6 46.61 -40.17 52.08
C ARG A 6 45.60 -39.21 51.48
N GLU A 7 45.26 -39.44 50.21
CA GLU A 7 44.07 -38.94 49.57
C GLU A 7 42.83 -39.49 50.28
N THR A 8 41.98 -38.62 50.81
CA THR A 8 40.60 -38.98 51.15
C THR A 8 39.76 -38.95 49.88
N PHE A 9 39.50 -40.14 49.35
CA PHE A 9 38.59 -40.39 48.23
C PHE A 9 37.15 -40.07 48.65
N GLN A 10 36.56 -39.03 48.07
CA GLN A 10 35.13 -38.73 48.18
C GLN A 10 34.44 -39.40 46.98
N VAL A 11 33.72 -40.50 47.21
CA VAL A 11 32.77 -41.03 46.23
C VAL A 11 31.53 -40.16 46.29
N GLN A 12 31.25 -39.48 45.19
CA GLN A 12 30.04 -38.67 45.05
C GLN A 12 29.00 -39.52 44.30
N ASP A 13 28.19 -40.25 45.06
CA ASP A 13 27.04 -40.97 44.50
C ASP A 13 25.91 -39.97 44.21
N ALA A 14 25.83 -39.56 42.96
CA ALA A 14 24.82 -38.65 42.46
C ALA A 14 23.49 -39.36 42.18
N ASP A 15 22.83 -39.93 43.19
CA ASP A 15 21.37 -40.15 43.22
C ASP A 15 20.87 -40.72 44.57
N SER A 16 21.02 -40.00 45.69
CA SER A 16 20.31 -40.40 46.93
C SER A 16 19.86 -39.20 47.78
N ASP A 17 18.54 -39.07 47.92
CA ASP A 17 17.87 -37.94 48.59
C ASP A 17 17.78 -38.13 50.12
N SER A 18 18.77 -38.80 50.72
CA SER A 18 18.82 -39.14 52.13
C SER A 18 20.03 -38.53 52.82
N ILE A 19 19.80 -37.83 53.94
CA ILE A 19 20.87 -37.31 54.81
C ILE A 19 21.05 -38.31 55.95
N SER A 20 22.23 -38.91 56.03
CA SER A 20 22.66 -39.74 57.17
C SER A 20 23.52 -38.92 58.13
N VAL A 21 23.20 -38.99 59.42
CA VAL A 21 24.08 -38.48 60.50
C VAL A 21 24.53 -39.70 61.31
N ALA A 22 25.84 -39.88 61.45
CA ALA A 22 26.43 -40.95 62.27
C ALA A 22 26.59 -40.46 63.72
N ASP A 23 26.23 -41.30 64.69
CA ASP A 23 26.60 -41.07 66.09
C ASP A 23 27.99 -41.64 66.40
N SER A 24 28.55 -41.30 67.56
CA SER A 24 29.91 -41.67 67.97
C SER A 24 30.10 -43.18 68.22
N GLU A 25 29.05 -43.99 68.10
CA GLU A 25 29.08 -45.45 68.21
C GLU A 25 28.94 -46.14 66.85
N GLY A 26 28.86 -45.38 65.75
CA GLY A 26 28.90 -45.89 64.38
C GLY A 26 27.56 -46.43 63.87
N ASN A 27 26.44 -46.02 64.48
CA ASN A 27 25.11 -46.40 64.00
C ASN A 27 24.47 -45.30 63.14
N TYR A 28 23.86 -45.68 62.02
CA TYR A 28 23.25 -44.74 61.07
C TYR A 28 21.74 -44.67 61.28
N LYS A 29 21.21 -43.49 61.66
CA LYS A 29 19.76 -43.24 61.68
C LYS A 29 19.32 -42.52 60.41
N TYR A 30 18.38 -43.11 59.68
CA TYR A 30 17.74 -42.51 58.52
C TYR A 30 16.51 -41.68 58.95
N GLY A 31 16.56 -40.38 58.72
CA GLY A 31 15.41 -39.47 58.91
C GLY A 31 14.80 -39.07 57.56
N SER A 32 13.48 -39.23 57.40
CA SER A 32 12.77 -38.73 56.23
C SER A 32 12.49 -37.22 56.35
N LYS A 33 12.86 -36.42 55.35
CA LYS A 33 12.52 -34.99 55.29
C LYS A 33 11.00 -34.78 55.27
N PRO A 34 10.45 -33.77 55.97
CA PRO A 34 9.03 -33.44 55.90
C PRO A 34 8.66 -32.99 54.48
N ARG A 35 7.53 -33.51 53.96
CA ARG A 35 7.02 -33.14 52.63
C ARG A 35 6.60 -31.67 52.63
N GLN A 36 7.29 -30.87 51.81
CA GLN A 36 6.89 -29.49 51.52
C GLN A 36 5.65 -29.50 50.60
N PRO A 37 4.57 -28.76 50.92
CA PRO A 37 3.42 -28.67 50.03
C PRO A 37 3.78 -27.87 48.77
N TRP A 38 3.37 -28.44 47.62
CA TRP A 38 3.45 -27.97 46.24
C TRP A 38 3.87 -26.50 46.03
N SER A 39 5.02 -26.31 45.40
CA SER A 39 5.54 -25.02 44.93
C SER A 39 5.00 -24.60 43.55
N LEU A 40 3.84 -25.12 43.14
CA LEU A 40 3.20 -24.82 41.85
C LEU A 40 2.40 -23.51 41.91
N GLY A 41 3.05 -22.41 42.28
CA GLY A 41 2.32 -21.14 42.44
C GLY A 41 3.13 -19.86 42.53
N ARG A 42 4.47 -19.93 42.61
CA ARG A 42 5.30 -18.71 42.70
C ARG A 42 5.71 -18.13 41.35
N GLN A 43 5.80 -18.94 40.29
CA GLN A 43 6.19 -18.44 38.97
C GLN A 43 4.98 -17.92 38.18
N ALA A 44 3.86 -18.65 38.18
CA ALA A 44 2.62 -18.24 37.52
C ALA A 44 2.08 -16.88 38.03
N PHE A 45 2.19 -16.62 39.33
CA PHE A 45 1.74 -15.36 39.93
C PHE A 45 2.60 -14.16 39.48
N ARG A 46 3.89 -14.37 39.21
CA ARG A 46 4.79 -13.34 38.69
C ARG A 46 4.41 -12.96 37.25
N TYR A 47 4.12 -13.95 36.40
CA TYR A 47 3.67 -13.68 35.02
C TYR A 47 2.30 -13.00 34.95
N LEU A 48 1.39 -13.30 35.87
CA LEU A 48 0.10 -12.58 35.98
C LEU A 48 0.28 -11.12 36.40
N LEU A 49 1.18 -10.84 37.36
CA LEU A 49 1.48 -9.48 37.80
C LEU A 49 2.20 -8.66 36.73
N TYR A 50 3.25 -9.20 36.10
CA TYR A 50 3.97 -8.51 35.02
C TYR A 50 3.13 -8.39 33.74
N GLY A 51 2.30 -9.39 33.43
CA GLY A 51 1.36 -9.35 32.30
C GLY A 51 0.27 -8.30 32.50
N GLY A 52 -0.30 -8.23 33.71
CA GLY A 52 -1.27 -7.19 34.07
C GLY A 52 -0.67 -5.78 34.01
N LEU A 53 0.54 -5.59 34.56
CA LEU A 53 1.26 -4.31 34.49
C LEU A 53 1.56 -3.90 33.04
N ALA A 54 2.00 -4.84 32.19
CA ALA A 54 2.29 -4.56 30.79
C ALA A 54 1.04 -4.15 30.00
N LEU A 55 -0.09 -4.84 30.22
CA LEU A 55 -1.36 -4.48 29.59
C LEU A 55 -1.91 -3.15 30.11
N PHE A 56 -1.74 -2.86 31.40
CA PHE A 56 -2.12 -1.57 31.98
C PHE A 56 -1.26 -0.43 31.44
N ILE A 57 0.06 -0.61 31.30
CA ILE A 57 0.95 0.37 30.67
C ILE A 57 0.57 0.58 29.21
N LEU A 58 0.29 -0.48 28.46
CA LEU A 58 -0.18 -0.39 27.07
C LEU A 58 -1.50 0.41 26.99
N TRP A 59 -2.45 0.14 27.88
CA TRP A 59 -3.72 0.84 27.97
C TRP A 59 -3.57 2.30 28.42
N MET A 60 -2.66 2.57 29.36
CA MET A 60 -2.29 3.93 29.80
C MET A 60 -1.64 4.72 28.67
N VAL A 61 -0.72 4.11 27.91
CA VAL A 61 -0.13 4.74 26.73
C VAL A 61 -1.23 5.03 25.70
N PHE A 62 -2.11 4.07 25.42
CA PHE A 62 -3.25 4.26 24.51
C PHE A 62 -4.25 5.34 24.98
N SER A 63 -4.40 5.52 26.29
CA SER A 63 -5.30 6.51 26.89
C SER A 63 -4.65 7.90 27.02
N ILE A 64 -3.34 7.98 27.32
CA ILE A 64 -2.58 9.24 27.49
C ILE A 64 -2.15 9.84 26.15
N THR A 65 -1.71 9.03 25.18
CA THR A 65 -1.41 9.55 23.83
C THR A 65 -2.66 10.09 23.14
N GLY A 66 -3.82 9.85 23.76
CA GLY A 66 -5.11 10.24 23.27
C GLY A 66 -5.39 9.43 22.01
N TRP A 67 -6.64 9.05 21.86
CA TRP A 67 -7.20 8.92 20.52
C TRP A 67 -7.25 10.31 19.85
N ASN A 68 -6.11 10.99 19.73
CA ASN A 68 -5.84 11.94 18.67
C ASN A 68 -5.75 11.11 17.41
N HIS A 69 -6.94 10.71 16.96
CA HIS A 69 -7.24 10.03 15.72
C HIS A 69 -6.86 11.00 14.58
N SER A 70 -5.55 11.19 14.37
CA SER A 70 -5.00 11.58 13.07
C SER A 70 -5.14 10.36 12.16
N SER A 71 -6.39 9.98 11.93
CA SER A 71 -6.78 9.00 10.92
C SER A 71 -6.82 9.64 9.57
N ARG A 72 -5.75 10.35 9.25
CA ARG A 72 -5.46 10.73 7.87
C ARG A 72 -4.88 9.53 7.12
N SER A 73 -4.22 8.60 7.82
CA SER A 73 -3.55 7.45 7.18
C SER A 73 -4.46 6.21 7.03
N VAL A 74 -5.27 5.87 8.03
CA VAL A 74 -6.19 4.71 7.95
C VAL A 74 -7.41 4.98 7.06
N MET A 75 -7.85 6.25 6.93
CA MET A 75 -8.90 6.63 5.98
C MET A 75 -8.41 6.60 4.51
N ARG A 76 -7.10 6.74 4.26
CA ARG A 76 -6.49 6.58 2.92
C ARG A 76 -6.48 5.13 2.45
N LEU A 77 -6.40 4.16 3.34
CA LEU A 77 -6.31 2.74 2.98
C LEU A 77 -7.67 2.10 2.62
N LEU A 78 -8.78 2.78 2.94
CA LEU A 78 -10.13 2.35 2.59
C LEU A 78 -10.77 3.21 1.49
N HIS A 79 -10.06 4.21 0.95
CA HIS A 79 -10.52 5.00 -0.18
C HIS A 79 -10.00 4.38 -1.48
N LEU A 80 -10.93 3.91 -2.31
CA LEU A 80 -10.74 3.61 -3.72
C LEU A 80 -10.39 4.92 -4.46
N GLN A 81 -9.22 5.49 -4.18
CA GLN A 81 -8.77 6.71 -4.82
C GLN A 81 -8.41 6.33 -6.26
N ASP A 82 -9.32 6.57 -7.19
CA ASP A 82 -9.09 6.35 -8.61
C ASP A 82 -7.89 7.21 -9.02
N PRO A 83 -6.74 6.60 -9.41
CA PRO A 83 -5.54 7.35 -9.74
C PRO A 83 -5.78 8.36 -10.87
N ALA A 84 -6.81 8.13 -11.69
CA ALA A 84 -7.18 9.02 -12.77
C ALA A 84 -8.01 10.25 -12.33
N LEU A 85 -8.48 10.28 -11.07
CA LEU A 85 -9.14 11.44 -10.46
C LEU A 85 -8.23 12.22 -9.50
N THR A 86 -7.03 11.71 -9.23
CA THR A 86 -6.00 12.39 -8.45
C THR A 86 -5.01 13.12 -9.35
N SER A 87 -4.37 14.17 -8.85
CA SER A 87 -3.24 14.84 -9.51
C SER A 87 -1.95 14.58 -8.74
N GLN A 88 -0.82 14.52 -9.43
CA GLN A 88 0.50 14.44 -8.80
C GLN A 88 0.99 15.79 -8.25
N HIS A 89 0.36 16.89 -8.67
CA HIS A 89 0.81 18.25 -8.35
C HIS A 89 0.12 18.85 -7.11
N CYS A 90 -1.11 18.44 -6.83
CA CYS A 90 -1.86 18.90 -5.65
C CYS A 90 -3.01 17.96 -5.30
N ASP A 91 -3.44 18.05 -4.05
CA ASP A 91 -4.59 17.29 -3.53
C ASP A 91 -5.90 18.09 -3.57
N VAL A 92 -5.83 19.42 -3.70
CA VAL A 92 -6.99 20.33 -3.60
C VAL A 92 -7.12 21.13 -4.89
N ALA A 93 -8.31 21.08 -5.48
CA ALA A 93 -8.65 21.84 -6.68
C ALA A 93 -8.92 23.32 -6.36
N HIS A 94 -8.72 24.18 -7.34
CA HIS A 94 -9.18 25.55 -7.29
C HIS A 94 -10.72 25.60 -7.12
N PRO A 95 -11.28 26.52 -6.29
CA PRO A 95 -12.71 26.60 -6.06
C PRO A 95 -13.53 26.68 -7.35
N GLY A 96 -14.55 25.83 -7.47
CA GLY A 96 -15.43 25.79 -8.65
C GLY A 96 -14.86 25.07 -9.88
N LYS A 97 -13.72 24.38 -9.75
CA LYS A 97 -13.11 23.56 -10.82
C LYS A 97 -12.88 22.11 -10.36
N PRO A 98 -12.92 21.13 -11.26
CA PRO A 98 -12.52 19.76 -10.94
C PRO A 98 -10.99 19.68 -10.75
N LEU A 99 -10.50 18.79 -9.88
CA LEU A 99 -9.05 18.62 -9.67
C LEU A 99 -8.33 18.20 -10.96
N VAL A 100 -8.93 17.26 -11.69
CA VAL A 100 -8.42 16.72 -12.95
C VAL A 100 -9.47 16.92 -14.04
N GLN A 101 -9.05 17.30 -15.24
CA GLN A 101 -9.91 17.40 -16.41
C GLN A 101 -9.20 16.84 -17.64
N TYR A 102 -9.94 16.13 -18.48
CA TYR A 102 -9.45 15.60 -19.75
C TYR A 102 -9.99 16.44 -20.91
N ALA A 103 -9.24 16.50 -22.01
CA ALA A 103 -9.71 17.04 -23.28
C ALA A 103 -9.08 16.27 -24.44
N LEU A 104 -9.88 16.01 -25.48
CA LEU A 104 -9.45 15.24 -26.65
C LEU A 104 -9.41 16.16 -27.87
N MET A 105 -8.36 16.02 -28.66
CA MET A 105 -8.16 16.81 -29.86
C MET A 105 -7.71 15.91 -31.00
N ILE A 106 -8.52 15.82 -32.06
CA ILE A 106 -8.18 15.10 -33.29
C ILE A 106 -7.73 16.11 -34.34
N ASP A 107 -6.50 15.93 -34.81
CA ASP A 107 -5.94 16.64 -35.97
C ASP A 107 -6.10 15.76 -37.21
N ALA A 108 -7.03 16.14 -38.09
CA ALA A 108 -7.31 15.44 -39.33
C ALA A 108 -6.47 16.02 -40.48
N GLY A 109 -5.31 15.39 -40.69
CA GLY A 109 -4.37 15.67 -41.77
C GLY A 109 -4.76 15.02 -43.10
N SER A 110 -4.11 15.44 -44.18
CA SER A 110 -4.22 14.78 -45.49
C SER A 110 -3.49 13.43 -45.53
N THR A 111 -2.33 13.36 -44.89
CA THR A 111 -1.49 12.16 -44.86
C THR A 111 -1.93 11.17 -43.79
N GLY A 112 -2.46 11.68 -42.68
CA GLY A 112 -2.86 10.88 -41.53
C GLY A 112 -3.66 11.71 -40.53
N SER A 113 -4.34 11.02 -39.62
CA SER A 113 -5.08 11.63 -38.51
C SER A 113 -4.35 11.34 -37.20
N ARG A 114 -4.42 12.27 -36.25
CA ARG A 114 -3.76 12.15 -34.94
C ARG A 114 -4.75 12.46 -33.84
N ILE A 115 -4.57 11.84 -32.67
CA ILE A 115 -5.30 12.20 -31.46
C ILE A 115 -4.34 12.60 -30.35
N HIS A 116 -4.71 13.67 -29.65
CA HIS A 116 -4.08 14.12 -28.44
C HIS A 116 -5.10 13.99 -27.31
N VAL A 117 -4.74 13.23 -26.27
CA VAL A 117 -5.52 13.08 -25.04
C VAL A 117 -4.79 13.85 -23.95
N TYR A 118 -5.28 15.05 -23.67
CA TYR A 118 -4.70 15.90 -22.64
C TYR A 118 -5.33 15.61 -21.29
N ARG A 119 -4.50 15.59 -20.26
CA ARG A 119 -4.90 15.56 -18.85
C ARG A 119 -4.37 16.81 -18.17
N PHE A 120 -5.29 17.62 -17.66
CA PHE A 120 -5.00 18.86 -16.96
C PHE A 120 -5.30 18.73 -15.47
N ASN A 121 -4.58 19.50 -14.66
CA ASN A 121 -4.91 19.73 -13.26
C ASN A 121 -5.35 21.19 -13.06
N TYR A 122 -6.23 21.42 -12.09
CA TYR A 122 -6.62 22.75 -11.61
C TYR A 122 -6.13 22.98 -10.19
N CYS A 123 -4.83 22.81 -9.96
CA CYS A 123 -4.21 23.26 -8.71
C CYS A 123 -4.29 24.79 -8.56
N LYS A 124 -4.44 25.50 -9.68
CA LYS A 124 -4.61 26.95 -9.79
C LYS A 124 -5.86 27.26 -10.62
N GLU A 125 -6.19 28.56 -10.74
CA GLU A 125 -7.30 29.03 -11.56
C GLU A 125 -7.17 28.61 -13.03
N ARG A 126 -5.95 28.67 -13.57
CA ARG A 126 -5.63 28.24 -14.93
C ARG A 126 -5.26 26.75 -14.95
N PRO A 127 -5.75 25.99 -15.96
CA PRO A 127 -5.38 24.59 -16.10
C PRO A 127 -3.89 24.47 -16.43
N GLU A 128 -3.24 23.49 -15.80
CA GLU A 128 -1.86 23.10 -16.10
C GLU A 128 -1.85 21.71 -16.70
N LEU A 129 -1.10 21.52 -17.80
CA LEU A 129 -0.99 20.22 -18.47
C LEU A 129 -0.17 19.27 -17.58
N GLU A 130 -0.77 18.16 -17.20
CA GLU A 130 -0.11 17.12 -16.39
C GLU A 130 0.43 15.98 -17.25
N SER A 131 -0.32 15.56 -18.27
CA SER A 131 0.15 14.54 -19.21
C SER A 131 -0.57 14.60 -20.55
N GLU A 132 0.06 14.05 -21.58
CA GLU A 132 -0.48 13.93 -22.94
C GLU A 132 -0.26 12.49 -23.44
N ILE A 133 -1.30 11.91 -24.04
CA ILE A 133 -1.18 10.67 -24.80
C ILE A 133 -1.42 11.00 -26.27
N PHE A 134 -0.49 10.54 -27.12
CA PHE A 134 -0.48 10.79 -28.54
C PHE A 134 -0.60 9.48 -29.31
N ASP A 135 -1.47 9.46 -30.31
CA ASP A 135 -1.60 8.34 -31.24
C ASP A 135 -1.95 8.85 -32.65
N HIS A 136 -1.67 8.04 -33.67
CA HIS A 136 -1.89 8.44 -35.06
C HIS A 136 -2.23 7.26 -35.98
N THR A 137 -2.90 7.58 -37.07
CA THR A 137 -3.34 6.62 -38.09
C THR A 137 -3.06 7.16 -39.50
N GLN A 138 -2.94 6.25 -40.46
CA GLN A 138 -2.80 6.52 -41.88
C GLN A 138 -3.68 5.54 -42.67
N PRO A 139 -4.25 5.93 -43.82
CA PRO A 139 -4.16 7.24 -44.47
C PRO A 139 -5.00 8.33 -43.77
N GLY A 140 -4.83 9.60 -44.17
CA GLY A 140 -5.59 10.73 -43.61
C GLY A 140 -7.01 10.85 -44.15
N LEU A 141 -7.84 11.70 -43.54
CA LEU A 141 -9.26 11.82 -43.91
C LEU A 141 -9.49 12.22 -45.37
N SER A 142 -8.56 12.96 -46.00
CA SER A 142 -8.69 13.35 -47.40
C SER A 142 -8.59 12.17 -48.38
N TYR A 143 -8.09 11.00 -47.95
CA TYR A 143 -8.08 9.79 -48.77
C TYR A 143 -9.50 9.25 -49.02
N TYR A 144 -10.39 9.41 -48.04
CA TYR A 144 -11.73 8.83 -48.00
C TYR A 144 -12.81 9.73 -48.62
N THR A 145 -12.45 10.55 -49.62
CA THR A 145 -13.34 11.57 -50.22
C THR A 145 -14.74 11.05 -50.57
N ASN A 146 -14.80 9.85 -51.16
CA ASN A 146 -16.04 9.24 -51.63
C ASN A 146 -16.59 8.19 -50.66
N ASP A 147 -15.99 8.06 -49.48
CA ASP A 147 -16.37 7.09 -48.46
C ASP A 147 -16.36 7.73 -47.05
N PRO A 148 -17.36 8.57 -46.72
CA PRO A 148 -17.45 9.19 -45.40
C PRO A 148 -17.53 8.18 -44.25
N LYS A 149 -18.05 6.97 -44.52
CA LYS A 149 -18.15 5.91 -43.52
C LYS A 149 -16.77 5.32 -43.22
N GLY A 150 -15.99 4.98 -44.24
CA GLY A 150 -14.60 4.57 -44.08
C GLY A 150 -13.74 5.65 -43.43
N ALA A 151 -14.02 6.93 -43.69
CA ALA A 151 -13.37 8.05 -43.02
C ALA A 151 -13.63 8.03 -41.50
N ALA A 152 -14.87 7.78 -41.07
CA ALA A 152 -15.22 7.68 -39.65
C ALA A 152 -14.58 6.44 -39.00
N GLU A 153 -14.68 5.27 -39.65
CA GLU A 153 -14.07 4.01 -39.19
C GLU A 153 -12.55 4.14 -39.03
N SER A 154 -11.88 4.94 -39.88
CA SER A 154 -10.43 5.19 -39.76
C SER A 154 -10.02 5.86 -38.44
N LEU A 155 -10.95 6.56 -37.77
CA LEU A 155 -10.71 7.24 -36.49
C LEU A 155 -11.02 6.35 -35.27
N ASP A 156 -11.63 5.18 -35.47
CA ASP A 156 -12.04 4.31 -34.36
C ASP A 156 -10.84 3.82 -33.54
N SER A 157 -9.71 3.53 -34.18
CA SER A 157 -8.47 3.15 -33.49
C SER A 157 -7.98 4.24 -32.54
N LEU A 158 -8.03 5.51 -32.98
CA LEU A 158 -7.67 6.67 -32.18
C LEU A 158 -8.65 6.86 -31.02
N MET A 159 -9.95 6.68 -31.27
CA MET A 159 -10.97 6.78 -30.23
C MET A 159 -10.86 5.68 -29.18
N LEU A 160 -10.46 4.47 -29.56
CA LEU A 160 -10.17 3.39 -28.62
C LEU A 160 -9.00 3.75 -27.70
N THR A 161 -7.95 4.38 -28.22
CA THR A 161 -6.84 4.89 -27.41
C THR A 161 -7.32 5.93 -26.39
N ALA A 162 -8.20 6.85 -26.79
CA ALA A 162 -8.81 7.81 -25.86
C ALA A 162 -9.69 7.15 -24.80
N GLN A 163 -10.56 6.21 -25.19
CA GLN A 163 -11.47 5.52 -24.25
C GLN A 163 -10.72 4.70 -23.20
N ARG A 164 -9.58 4.09 -23.56
CA ARG A 164 -8.72 3.36 -22.61
C ARG A 164 -7.99 4.30 -21.64
N SER A 165 -7.73 5.53 -22.08
CA SER A 165 -6.95 6.52 -21.33
C SER A 165 -7.80 7.36 -20.38
N VAL A 166 -9.05 7.66 -20.76
CA VAL A 166 -9.98 8.47 -19.97
C VAL A 166 -10.86 7.54 -19.12
N PRO A 167 -11.03 7.79 -17.82
CA PRO A 167 -11.95 7.01 -16.98
C PRO A 167 -13.39 7.10 -17.48
N LEU A 168 -14.10 5.97 -17.42
CA LEU A 168 -15.51 5.88 -17.85
C LEU A 168 -16.40 6.97 -17.22
N LYS A 169 -16.16 7.31 -15.95
CA LYS A 169 -16.89 8.34 -15.21
C LYS A 169 -16.73 9.73 -15.82
N LEU A 170 -15.62 10.01 -16.51
CA LEU A 170 -15.32 11.30 -17.11
C LEU A 170 -15.63 11.36 -18.60
N HIS A 171 -16.01 10.25 -19.25
CA HIS A 171 -16.35 10.24 -20.68
C HIS A 171 -17.40 11.29 -21.03
N HIS A 172 -18.48 11.42 -20.24
CA HIS A 172 -19.55 12.38 -20.47
C HIS A 172 -19.14 13.87 -20.30
N CYS A 173 -18.08 14.14 -19.54
CA CYS A 173 -17.58 15.48 -19.26
C CYS A 173 -16.34 15.86 -20.09
N THR A 174 -15.82 14.91 -20.88
CA THR A 174 -14.56 15.10 -21.60
C THR A 174 -14.87 15.67 -22.98
N PRO A 175 -14.58 16.95 -23.26
CA PRO A 175 -14.80 17.53 -24.58
C PRO A 175 -13.87 16.87 -25.59
N ILE A 176 -14.40 16.63 -26.78
CA ILE A 176 -13.65 16.22 -27.96
C ILE A 176 -13.84 17.23 -29.07
N ALA A 177 -12.74 17.62 -29.71
CA ALA A 177 -12.75 18.47 -30.89
C ALA A 177 -12.02 17.79 -32.04
N VAL A 178 -12.57 17.91 -33.24
CA VAL A 178 -11.93 17.49 -34.49
C VAL A 178 -11.63 18.75 -35.29
N LYS A 179 -10.38 18.91 -35.74
CA LYS A 179 -10.02 19.97 -36.68
C LYS A 179 -9.39 19.35 -37.91
N ALA A 180 -9.99 19.64 -39.05
CA ALA A 180 -9.44 19.27 -40.34
C ALA A 180 -8.48 20.35 -40.87
N THR A 181 -7.42 19.88 -41.53
CA THR A 181 -6.40 20.74 -42.15
C THR A 181 -6.72 21.03 -43.62
N ALA A 182 -5.78 21.65 -44.34
CA ALA A 182 -5.94 22.10 -45.72
C ALA A 182 -6.44 21.00 -46.67
N GLY A 183 -6.05 19.74 -46.47
CA GLY A 183 -6.43 18.63 -47.34
C GLY A 183 -7.94 18.40 -47.44
N LEU A 184 -8.70 18.63 -46.37
CA LEU A 184 -10.15 18.47 -46.38
C LEU A 184 -10.88 19.69 -46.96
N ARG A 185 -10.27 20.89 -46.88
CA ARG A 185 -10.84 22.12 -47.48
C ARG A 185 -10.93 22.02 -48.99
N LEU A 186 -9.92 21.42 -49.63
CA LEU A 186 -9.84 21.23 -51.08
C LEU A 186 -10.87 20.23 -51.64
N GLN A 187 -11.57 19.49 -50.77
CA GLN A 187 -12.56 18.50 -51.21
C GLN A 187 -13.95 19.11 -51.45
N GLY A 188 -14.31 20.19 -50.74
CA GLY A 188 -15.62 20.83 -50.88
C GLY A 188 -15.83 21.66 -52.16
N GLU A 189 -14.76 21.87 -52.95
CA GLU A 189 -14.81 22.61 -54.22
C GLU A 189 -15.07 21.70 -55.43
N LYS A 190 -15.08 20.38 -55.25
CA LYS A 190 -15.20 19.39 -56.33
C LYS A 190 -16.61 18.85 -56.58
N GLU A 191 -17.62 19.42 -55.92
CA GLU A 191 -19.05 19.12 -56.16
C GLU A 191 -19.69 20.08 -57.16
#